data_AF-A0A2D6X5F8-F1
#
_entry.id   AF-A0A2D6X5F8-F1
#
_cell.length_a   1.000
_cell.length_b   1.000
_cell.length_c   1.000
_cell.angle_alpha   90.00
_cell.angle_beta   90.00
_cell.angle_gamma   90.00
#
_symmetry.space_group_name_H-M   'P 1'
#
loop_
_entity.id
_entity.type
_entity.pdbx_description
1 polymer ?
#
loop_
_entity_poly.entity_id
_entity_poly.type
_entity_poly.pdbx_seq_one_letter_code
_entity_poly.pdbx_strand_id
1 'polypeptide(L)' 'MSVNVAHTDFTDATTLFADLAAANAMLDGLTVPDATTSTDGVAKMAAIVAEPSGNSATNNQTAIIAILTSLKNAGIMSSS' A
#
# COMPACT_ATOMS: atom_id res chain seq x y z
N MET A 1 16.77 14.63 19.12
CA MET A 1 17.31 13.48 19.87
C MET A 1 16.77 12.24 19.20
N SER A 2 17.59 11.51 18.44
CA SER A 2 17.17 10.25 17.79
C SER A 2 17.39 9.11 18.78
N VAL A 3 16.33 8.37 19.11
CA VAL A 3 16.43 7.16 19.93
C VAL A 3 16.60 5.99 18.98
N ASN A 4 17.76 5.34 19.02
CA ASN A 4 18.01 4.10 18.29
C ASN A 4 17.60 2.93 19.20
N VAL A 5 16.52 2.25 18.87
CA VAL A 5 16.03 1.10 19.65
C VAL A 5 16.15 -0.15 18.77
N ALA A 6 16.95 -1.13 19.22
CA ALA A 6 17.12 -2.40 18.52
C ALA A 6 16.16 -3.46 19.08
N HIS A 7 15.78 -4.44 18.26
CA HIS A 7 14.87 -5.52 18.68
C HIS A 7 15.40 -6.33 19.88
N THR A 8 16.73 -6.41 20.04
CA THR A 8 17.41 -7.09 21.15
C THR A 8 17.28 -6.37 22.50
N ASP A 9 16.80 -5.13 22.50
CA ASP A 9 16.69 -4.31 23.72
C ASP A 9 15.42 -4.63 24.53
N PHE A 10 14.56 -5.54 24.04
CA PHE A 10 13.30 -5.91 24.70
C PHE A 10 13.35 -7.36 25.21
N THR A 11 13.24 -7.53 26.54
CA THR A 11 13.27 -8.83 27.23
C THR A 11 11.89 -9.45 27.47
N ASP A 12 10.81 -8.71 27.24
CA ASP A 12 9.43 -9.18 27.39
C ASP A 12 8.55 -8.64 26.25
N ALA A 13 7.75 -9.51 25.64
CA ALA A 13 6.80 -9.18 24.58
C ALA A 13 5.65 -8.25 25.06
N THR A 14 5.45 -8.09 26.37
CA THR A 14 4.36 -7.28 26.94
C THR A 14 4.65 -5.77 27.00
N THR A 15 5.92 -5.33 26.87
CA THR A 15 6.31 -3.91 26.97
C THR A 15 6.82 -3.32 25.65
N LEU A 16 6.38 -3.85 24.50
CA LEU A 16 6.83 -3.40 23.18
C LEU A 16 6.60 -1.88 22.97
N PHE A 17 5.61 -1.31 23.67
CA PHE A 17 5.39 0.14 23.75
C PHE A 17 5.04 0.51 25.20
N ALA A 18 5.97 1.16 25.90
CA ALA A 18 5.74 1.66 27.26
C ALA A 18 4.73 2.81 27.30
N ASP A 19 4.54 3.53 26.19
CA ASP A 19 3.55 4.58 26.02
C ASP A 19 3.22 4.82 24.52
N LEU A 20 2.05 5.40 24.24
CA LEU A 20 1.54 5.68 22.89
C LEU A 20 2.49 6.57 22.05
N ALA A 21 3.21 7.50 22.67
CA ALA A 21 4.20 8.34 22.02
C ALA A 21 5.38 7.53 21.48
N ALA A 22 5.83 6.49 22.19
CA ALA A 22 6.87 5.58 21.70
C ALA A 22 6.37 4.75 20.50
N ALA A 23 5.13 4.28 20.54
CA ALA A 23 4.51 3.59 19.41
C ALA A 23 4.38 4.50 18.18
N ASN A 24 3.90 5.73 18.37
CA ASN A 24 3.75 6.71 17.29
C ASN A 24 5.12 7.10 16.70
N ALA A 25 6.15 7.29 17.53
CA ALA A 25 7.50 7.60 17.05
C ALA A 25 8.10 6.47 16.19
N MET A 26 7.82 5.21 16.53
CA MET A 26 8.23 4.06 15.69
C MET A 26 7.44 4.00 14.38
N LEU A 27 6.15 4.36 14.40
CA LEU A 27 5.31 4.40 13.20
C LEU A 27 5.70 5.56 12.27
N ASP A 28 6.03 6.73 12.84
CA ASP A 28 6.48 7.91 12.09
C ASP A 28 7.81 7.67 11.36
N GLY A 29 8.66 6.80 11.92
CA GLY A 29 9.91 6.38 11.29
C GLY A 29 9.75 5.25 10.27
N LEU A 30 8.60 4.57 10.23
CA LEU A 30 8.36 3.44 9.35
C LEU A 30 7.99 3.93 7.95
N THR A 31 8.97 3.95 7.06
CA THR A 31 8.73 4.14 5.63
C THR A 31 8.57 2.77 4.96
N VAL A 32 7.41 2.53 4.34
CA VAL A 32 7.20 1.36 3.49
C VAL A 32 7.30 1.82 2.03
N PRO A 33 8.30 1.36 1.26
CA PRO A 33 8.52 1.84 -0.10
C PRO A 33 7.41 1.36 -1.04
N ASP A 34 7.13 2.15 -2.06
CA ASP A 34 6.24 1.74 -3.15
C ASP A 34 6.83 0.54 -3.89
N ALA A 35 5.96 -0.35 -4.36
CA ALA A 35 6.36 -1.49 -5.19
C ALA A 35 6.97 -1.01 -6.52
N THR A 36 8.01 -1.71 -6.98
CA THR A 36 8.63 -1.47 -8.29
C THR A 36 8.67 -2.77 -9.09
N THR A 37 9.09 -2.72 -10.36
CA THR A 37 9.26 -3.94 -11.17
C THR A 37 10.43 -4.82 -10.73
N SER A 38 11.28 -4.36 -9.82
CA SER A 38 12.49 -5.06 -9.36
C SER A 38 12.59 -5.21 -7.85
N THR A 39 11.63 -4.69 -7.08
CA THR A 39 11.68 -4.68 -5.62
C THR A 39 10.28 -4.70 -5.06
N ASP A 40 10.05 -5.61 -4.11
CA ASP A 40 8.79 -5.70 -3.37
C ASP A 40 8.53 -4.42 -2.58
N GLY A 41 7.27 -4.03 -2.50
CA GLY A 41 6.82 -2.84 -1.79
C GLY A 41 5.29 -2.82 -1.68
N VAL A 42 4.73 -1.67 -1.33
CA VAL A 42 3.28 -1.50 -1.23
C VAL A 42 2.68 -0.86 -2.47
N ALA A 43 1.40 -1.15 -2.71
CA ALA A 43 0.58 -0.45 -3.69
C ALA A 43 -0.67 0.10 -2.99
N LYS A 44 -1.26 1.14 -3.57
CA LYS A 44 -2.55 1.66 -3.09
C LYS A 44 -3.66 0.73 -3.54
N MET A 45 -4.80 0.78 -2.87
CA MET A 45 -5.99 0.08 -3.35
C MET A 45 -6.54 0.78 -4.60
N ALA A 46 -6.79 0.00 -5.66
CA ALA A 46 -7.43 0.50 -6.86
C ALA A 46 -8.87 0.95 -6.58
N ALA A 47 -9.31 2.00 -7.26
CA ALA A 47 -10.68 2.45 -7.19
C ALA A 47 -11.64 1.38 -7.76
N ILE A 48 -12.83 1.29 -7.17
CA ILE A 48 -13.89 0.40 -7.64
C ILE A 48 -14.30 0.84 -9.05
N VAL A 49 -14.36 -0.13 -9.96
CA VAL A 49 -14.90 0.06 -11.31
C VAL A 49 -16.29 -0.56 -11.36
N ALA A 50 -17.25 0.20 -11.88
CA ALA A 50 -18.62 -0.27 -12.03
C ALA A 50 -18.70 -1.42 -13.05
N GLU A 51 -19.66 -2.32 -12.84
CA GLU A 51 -19.98 -3.37 -13.80
C GLU A 51 -20.35 -2.79 -15.18
N PRO A 52 -19.97 -3.44 -16.29
CA PRO A 52 -20.36 -3.01 -17.62
C PRO A 52 -21.88 -3.04 -17.78
N SER A 53 -22.44 -2.06 -18.50
CA SER A 53 -23.89 -1.87 -18.69
C SER A 53 -24.54 -2.84 -19.69
N GLY A 54 -24.16 -4.11 -19.65
CA GLY A 54 -24.65 -5.19 -20.52
C GLY A 54 -23.59 -5.74 -21.47
N ASN A 55 -23.98 -6.71 -22.30
CA ASN A 55 -23.07 -7.63 -22.99
C ASN A 55 -22.58 -7.16 -24.37
N SER A 56 -22.36 -5.85 -24.56
CA SER A 56 -21.79 -5.32 -25.80
C SER A 56 -20.27 -5.31 -25.73
N ALA A 57 -19.61 -5.57 -26.87
CA ALA A 57 -18.16 -5.43 -27.01
C ALA A 57 -17.68 -4.04 -26.56
N THR A 58 -18.42 -2.98 -26.90
CA THR A 58 -18.10 -1.60 -26.50
C THR A 58 -18.15 -1.42 -24.99
N ASN A 59 -19.21 -1.89 -24.34
CA ASN A 59 -19.37 -1.78 -22.88
C ASN A 59 -18.25 -2.51 -22.14
N ASN A 60 -17.90 -3.71 -22.61
CA ASN A 60 -16.82 -4.50 -22.03
C ASN A 60 -15.46 -3.82 -22.21
N GLN A 61 -15.18 -3.24 -23.37
CA GLN A 61 -13.95 -2.48 -23.60
C GLN A 61 -13.86 -1.25 -22.69
N THR A 62 -14.96 -0.51 -22.51
CA THR A 62 -15.00 0.63 -21.58
C THR A 62 -14.67 0.20 -20.14
N ALA A 63 -15.27 -0.90 -19.67
CA ALA A 63 -14.98 -1.43 -18.33
C ALA A 63 -13.51 -1.88 -18.19
N ILE A 64 -12.95 -2.56 -19.18
CA ILE A 64 -11.54 -2.98 -19.20
C ILE A 64 -10.62 -1.75 -19.11
N ILE A 65 -10.85 -0.72 -19.91
CA ILE A 65 -10.05 0.51 -19.89
C ILE A 65 -10.14 1.19 -18.51
N ALA A 66 -11.32 1.23 -17.89
CA ALA A 66 -11.51 1.79 -16.56
C ALA A 66 -10.74 0.99 -15.50
N ILE A 67 -10.77 -0.35 -15.56
CA ILE A 67 -9.99 -1.24 -14.68
C ILE A 67 -8.50 -0.97 -14.83
N LEU A 68 -7.99 -0.96 -16.07
CA LEU A 68 -6.57 -0.73 -16.34
C LEU A 68 -6.12 0.65 -15.83
N THR A 69 -6.95 1.67 -16.02
CA THR A 69 -6.70 3.03 -15.50
C THR A 69 -6.63 3.03 -13.97
N SER A 70 -7.59 2.37 -13.31
CA SER A 70 -7.64 2.27 -11.85
C SER A 70 -6.40 1.59 -11.27
N LEU A 71 -5.97 0.49 -11.89
CA LEU A 71 -4.76 -0.26 -11.52
C LEU A 71 -3.47 0.55 -11.73
N LYS A 72 -3.37 1.32 -12.83
CA LYS A 72 -2.22 2.22 -13.08
C LYS A 72 -2.14 3.33 -12.04
N ASN A 73 -3.26 3.97 -11.72
CA ASN A 73 -3.31 5.03 -10.70
C ASN A 73 -2.97 4.51 -9.30
N ALA A 74 -3.23 3.23 -9.03
CA ALA A 74 -2.91 2.56 -7.78
C ALA A 74 -1.44 2.13 -7.65
N GLY A 75 -0.63 2.27 -8.71
CA GLY A 75 0.76 1.80 -8.74
C GLY A 75 0.91 0.28 -8.89
N ILE A 76 -0.18 -0.43 -9.23
CA ILE A 76 -0.17 -1.89 -9.40
C ILE A 76 0.45 -2.28 -10.75
N MET A 77 0.30 -1.43 -11.76
CA MET A 77 0.85 -1.65 -13.11
C MET A 77 1.53 -0.37 -13.62
N SER A 78 2.58 -0.54 -14.42
CA SER A 78 3.27 0.58 -15.07
C SER A 78 2.35 1.34 -16.04
N SER A 79 2.46 2.66 -16.06
CA SER A 79 1.94 3.52 -17.12
C SER A 79 2.92 3.50 -18.30
N SER A 80 2.90 2.42 -19.08
CA SER A 80 3.51 2.44 -20.42
C SER A 80 2.82 3.45 -21.33
#